data_AF-A0A1V4S874-F1
#
_entry.id   AF-A0A1V4S874-F1
#
_cell.length_a   1.000
_cell.length_b   1.000
_cell.length_c   1.000
_cell.angle_alpha   90.00
_cell.angle_beta   90.00
_cell.angle_gamma   90.00
#
_symmetry.space_group_name_H-M   'P 1'
#
loop_
_entity.id
_entity.type
_entity.pdbx_description
1 polymer ?
#
loop_
_entity_poly.entity_id
_entity_poly.type
_entity_poly.pdbx_seq_one_letter_code
_entity_poly.pdbx_strand_id
1 'polypeptide(L)'
;MSQNSKKDTKRRKLLGFGFIPELSEHYFLVTIPTSRAKGADVLISEHFEWREPGKDKQIDISLNDENAQVKVIVRRGLWDEIAEETKAEFNRRLRSLGVKTGKWLKAGQVPVERSLGKELVLLAWAIEDCDPVLISTAVRNWLGLAPEERWWLYTMTNASTGHAVNGRGKGWRKAVRFALTENPISDTALKRRRDEFNLSFLGRNGSYSLFDSTG
;
A
#
# COMPACT_ATOMS: atom_id res chain seq x y z
N MET A 1 31.56 -23.30 35.45
CA MET A 1 31.06 -23.55 34.07
C MET A 1 29.98 -22.51 33.78
N SER A 2 30.35 -21.40 33.14
CA SER A 2 29.42 -20.32 32.82
C SER A 2 28.70 -20.67 31.52
N GLN A 3 27.40 -20.91 31.59
CA GLN A 3 26.57 -21.16 30.41
C GLN A 3 26.35 -19.83 29.67
N ASN A 4 26.99 -19.71 28.52
CA ASN A 4 26.80 -18.58 27.62
C ASN A 4 25.52 -18.84 26.81
N SER A 5 24.40 -18.19 27.20
CA SER A 5 23.14 -18.30 26.46
C SER A 5 23.25 -17.50 25.15
N LYS A 6 23.54 -18.20 24.06
CA LYS A 6 23.36 -17.64 22.72
C LYS A 6 21.87 -17.36 22.52
N LYS A 7 21.48 -16.09 22.64
CA LYS A 7 20.15 -15.60 22.23
C LYS A 7 20.01 -15.84 20.73
N ASP A 8 19.36 -16.93 20.35
CA ASP A 8 19.08 -17.26 18.96
C ASP A 8 18.08 -16.24 18.40
N THR A 9 18.61 -15.17 17.78
CA THR A 9 17.80 -14.09 17.24
C THR A 9 17.32 -14.54 15.87
N LYS A 10 16.21 -15.30 15.85
CA LYS A 10 15.53 -15.72 14.62
C LYS A 10 15.30 -14.46 13.77
N ARG A 11 15.97 -14.37 12.60
CA ARG A 11 15.81 -13.23 11.68
C ARG A 11 14.34 -13.16 11.26
N ARG A 12 13.69 -12.03 11.55
CA ARG A 12 12.30 -11.74 11.14
C ARG A 12 12.16 -11.89 9.63
N LYS A 13 11.09 -12.54 9.17
CA LYS A 13 10.85 -12.78 7.75
C LYS A 13 10.18 -11.57 7.12
N LEU A 14 10.97 -10.71 6.47
CA LEU A 14 10.42 -9.60 5.69
C LEU A 14 9.86 -10.10 4.35
N LEU A 15 8.60 -9.76 4.07
CA LEU A 15 7.87 -10.12 2.86
C LEU A 15 7.46 -8.89 2.06
N GLY A 16 7.60 -8.97 0.74
CA GLY A 16 7.16 -7.93 -0.21
C GLY A 16 7.60 -6.52 0.20
N PHE A 17 6.63 -5.65 0.48
CA PHE A 17 6.86 -4.27 0.93
C PHE A 17 6.62 -4.12 2.42
N GLY A 18 7.68 -4.20 3.23
CA GLY A 18 7.63 -3.84 4.65
C GLY A 18 6.89 -4.81 5.57
N PHE A 19 6.25 -5.85 5.04
CA PHE A 19 5.41 -6.74 5.84
C PHE A 19 6.26 -7.75 6.61
N ILE A 20 6.02 -7.86 7.92
CA ILE A 20 6.72 -8.78 8.83
C ILE A 20 5.64 -9.53 9.62
N PRO A 21 5.33 -10.79 9.26
CA PRO A 21 4.29 -11.57 9.92
C PRO A 21 4.45 -11.72 11.43
N GLU A 22 5.69 -11.70 11.92
CA GLU A 22 5.98 -11.79 13.35
C GLU A 22 5.61 -10.53 14.14
N LEU A 23 5.27 -9.42 13.47
CA LEU A 23 4.88 -8.15 14.10
C LEU A 23 3.41 -7.80 13.91
N SER A 24 2.80 -8.26 12.82
CA SER A 24 1.38 -8.04 12.55
C SER A 24 0.85 -9.10 11.61
N GLU A 25 -0.38 -9.52 11.85
CA GLU A 25 -1.12 -10.41 10.94
C GLU A 25 -1.95 -9.63 9.90
N HIS A 26 -2.07 -8.30 10.07
CA HIS A 26 -2.84 -7.45 9.17
C HIS A 26 -1.94 -6.92 8.04
N TYR A 27 -2.28 -7.26 6.81
CA TYR A 27 -1.54 -6.84 5.62
C TYR A 27 -2.46 -6.65 4.42
N PHE A 28 -1.90 -6.12 3.34
CA PHE A 28 -2.54 -6.12 2.02
C PHE A 28 -1.79 -7.07 1.10
N LEU A 29 -2.52 -7.65 0.16
CA LEU A 29 -1.97 -8.55 -0.85
C LEU A 29 -2.30 -8.01 -2.23
N VAL A 30 -1.26 -7.80 -3.05
CA VAL A 30 -1.42 -7.46 -4.47
C VAL A 30 -1.25 -8.74 -5.28
N THR A 31 -2.26 -9.10 -6.05
CA THR A 31 -2.26 -10.29 -6.91
C THR A 31 -2.26 -9.87 -8.36
N ILE A 32 -1.11 -10.09 -9.02
CA ILE A 32 -0.86 -9.71 -10.39
C ILE A 32 -1.08 -10.96 -11.27
N PRO A 33 -1.95 -10.90 -12.29
CA PRO A 33 -2.27 -12.05 -13.11
C PRO A 33 -1.07 -12.45 -13.97
N THR A 34 -1.03 -13.72 -14.37
CA THR A 34 -0.07 -14.24 -15.36
C THR A 34 -0.29 -13.62 -16.74
N SER A 35 -1.55 -13.33 -17.07
CA SER A 35 -1.92 -12.62 -18.29
C SER A 35 -1.31 -11.21 -18.31
N ARG A 36 -0.71 -10.85 -19.45
CA ARG A 36 -0.16 -9.51 -19.72
C ARG A 36 -1.13 -8.61 -20.49
N ALA A 37 -2.35 -9.09 -20.78
CA ALA A 37 -3.34 -8.29 -21.47
C ALA A 37 -3.72 -7.07 -20.61
N LYS A 38 -3.84 -5.88 -21.23
CA LYS A 38 -4.18 -4.64 -20.50
C LYS A 38 -5.53 -4.73 -19.76
N GLY A 39 -6.44 -5.57 -20.24
CA GLY A 39 -7.74 -5.81 -19.61
C GLY A 39 -7.75 -6.90 -18.52
N ALA A 40 -6.62 -7.57 -18.24
CA ALA A 40 -6.55 -8.54 -17.15
C ALA A 40 -6.69 -7.85 -15.79
N ASP A 41 -7.25 -8.54 -14.80
CA ASP A 41 -7.53 -7.94 -13.49
C ASP A 41 -6.37 -8.12 -12.51
N VAL A 42 -5.93 -7.02 -11.91
CA VAL A 42 -5.05 -6.98 -10.75
C VAL A 42 -5.92 -6.77 -9.52
N LEU A 43 -5.79 -7.67 -8.54
CA LEU A 43 -6.56 -7.63 -7.30
C LEU A 43 -5.72 -7.05 -6.17
N ILE A 44 -6.30 -6.17 -5.37
CA ILE A 44 -5.72 -5.72 -4.10
C ILE A 44 -6.71 -6.03 -2.99
N SER A 45 -6.29 -6.89 -2.07
CA SER A 45 -7.10 -7.38 -0.95
C SER A 45 -6.48 -7.03 0.40
N GLU A 46 -7.33 -6.72 1.38
CA GLU A 46 -6.96 -6.53 2.79
C GLU A 46 -7.17 -7.86 3.54
N HIS A 47 -6.14 -8.31 4.25
CA HIS A 47 -6.13 -9.58 4.99
C HIS A 47 -5.91 -9.31 6.47
N PHE A 48 -6.66 -9.99 7.32
CA PHE A 48 -6.62 -9.80 8.78
C PHE A 48 -5.88 -10.90 9.54
N GLU A 49 -5.64 -12.04 8.88
CA GLU A 49 -4.86 -13.16 9.41
C GLU A 49 -3.72 -13.51 8.46
N TRP A 50 -2.53 -13.76 9.00
CA TRP A 50 -1.42 -14.30 8.20
C TRP A 50 -1.39 -15.81 8.27
N ARG A 51 -1.55 -16.45 7.11
CA ARG A 51 -1.31 -17.90 6.96
C ARG A 51 -0.18 -18.10 5.98
N GLU A 52 0.94 -18.62 6.47
CA GLU A 52 2.10 -18.85 5.62
C GLU A 52 1.72 -19.81 4.48
N PRO A 53 1.79 -19.36 3.21
CA PRO A 53 1.43 -20.22 2.11
C PRO A 53 2.41 -21.40 2.04
N GLY A 54 1.89 -22.60 1.81
CA GLY A 54 2.72 -23.76 1.52
C GLY A 54 3.63 -23.49 0.33
N LYS A 55 4.80 -24.15 0.27
CA LYS A 55 5.67 -24.13 -0.92
C LYS A 55 4.78 -24.48 -2.13
N ASP A 56 4.64 -23.56 -3.07
CA ASP A 56 3.83 -23.65 -4.30
C ASP A 56 2.31 -23.38 -4.19
N LYS A 57 1.80 -22.89 -3.06
CA LYS A 57 0.41 -22.43 -2.96
C LYS A 57 0.33 -20.91 -2.92
N GLN A 58 -0.52 -20.33 -3.77
CA GLN A 58 -0.96 -18.95 -3.61
C GLN A 58 -2.02 -18.88 -2.51
N ILE A 59 -2.10 -17.74 -1.84
CA ILE A 59 -3.19 -17.43 -0.91
C ILE A 59 -4.46 -17.34 -1.76
N ASP A 60 -5.48 -18.13 -1.44
CA ASP A 60 -6.75 -18.08 -2.15
C ASP A 60 -7.42 -16.73 -1.89
N ILE A 61 -8.00 -16.15 -2.94
CA ILE A 61 -8.68 -14.84 -2.85
C ILE A 61 -10.12 -15.06 -3.28
N SER A 62 -10.98 -15.14 -2.28
CA SER A 62 -12.42 -15.16 -2.48
C SER A 62 -12.99 -13.76 -2.22
N LEU A 63 -14.03 -13.39 -2.98
CA LEU A 63 -14.78 -12.16 -2.73
C LEU A 63 -15.63 -12.22 -1.45
N ASN A 64 -15.85 -13.42 -0.91
CA ASN A 64 -16.71 -13.67 0.24
C ASN A 64 -15.93 -14.15 1.48
N ASP A 65 -14.60 -14.05 1.48
CA ASP A 65 -13.80 -14.41 2.64
C ASP A 65 -13.84 -13.30 3.69
N GLU A 66 -14.30 -13.61 4.90
CA GLU A 66 -14.35 -12.66 6.01
C GLU A 66 -12.93 -12.23 6.47
N ASN A 67 -11.94 -13.11 6.29
CA ASN A 67 -10.54 -12.86 6.64
C ASN A 67 -9.74 -12.17 5.52
N ALA A 68 -10.29 -12.11 4.30
CA ALA A 68 -9.66 -11.51 3.13
C ALA A 68 -10.68 -10.73 2.28
N GLN A 69 -10.64 -9.41 2.37
CA GLN A 69 -11.56 -8.53 1.65
C GLN A 69 -10.91 -7.94 0.40
N VAL A 70 -11.42 -8.26 -0.79
CA VAL A 70 -11.00 -7.58 -2.02
C VAL A 70 -11.51 -6.12 -1.99
N LYS A 71 -10.57 -5.16 -2.03
CA LYS A 71 -10.86 -3.73 -1.94
C LYS A 71 -10.97 -3.06 -3.29
N VAL A 72 -10.17 -3.52 -4.26
CA VAL A 72 -10.15 -2.97 -5.60
C VAL A 72 -9.73 -4.02 -6.61
N ILE A 73 -10.38 -3.96 -7.77
CA ILE A 73 -10.04 -4.71 -8.97
C ILE A 73 -9.68 -3.67 -10.02
N VAL A 74 -8.41 -3.60 -10.37
CA VAL A 74 -7.90 -2.61 -11.33
C VAL A 74 -7.41 -3.34 -12.58
N ARG A 75 -7.72 -2.80 -13.75
CA ARG A 75 -7.21 -3.34 -15.01
C ARG A 75 -5.69 -3.25 -15.05
N ARG A 76 -5.05 -4.29 -15.57
CA ARG A 76 -3.59 -4.40 -15.67
C ARG A 76 -2.95 -3.18 -16.33
N GLY A 77 -3.58 -2.64 -17.37
CA GLY A 77 -3.12 -1.42 -18.03
C GLY A 77 -3.07 -0.21 -17.10
N LEU A 78 -4.03 -0.05 -16.18
CA LEU A 78 -4.03 1.05 -15.20
C LEU A 78 -3.04 0.78 -14.06
N TRP A 79 -2.92 -0.48 -13.63
CA TRP A 79 -1.93 -0.88 -12.63
C TRP A 79 -0.50 -0.56 -13.07
N ASP A 80 -0.16 -0.89 -14.32
CA ASP A 80 1.18 -0.71 -14.86
C ASP A 80 1.59 0.79 -14.85
N GLU A 81 0.63 1.72 -14.98
CA GLU A 81 0.87 3.18 -14.91
C GLU A 81 1.23 3.68 -13.49
N ILE A 82 0.83 2.97 -12.43
CA ILE A 82 1.09 3.38 -11.04
C ILE A 82 2.12 2.50 -10.31
N ALA A 83 2.46 1.33 -10.86
CA ALA A 83 3.29 0.34 -10.18
C ALA A 83 4.70 0.88 -9.86
N GLU A 84 5.35 1.56 -10.80
CA GLU A 84 6.71 2.06 -10.60
C GLU A 84 6.75 3.23 -9.60
N GLU A 85 5.79 4.14 -9.67
CA GLU A 85 5.68 5.31 -8.78
C GLU A 85 5.39 4.88 -7.33
N THR A 86 4.44 3.96 -7.14
CA THR A 86 4.15 3.40 -5.80
C THR A 86 5.34 2.62 -5.24
N LYS A 87 6.03 1.83 -6.07
CA LYS A 87 7.28 1.16 -5.66
C LYS A 87 8.34 2.16 -5.22
N ALA A 88 8.52 3.24 -5.97
CA ALA A 88 9.52 4.26 -5.68
C ALA A 88 9.24 4.95 -4.32
N GLU A 89 7.99 5.36 -4.10
CA GLU A 89 7.54 5.97 -2.84
C GLU A 89 7.70 5.01 -1.65
N PHE A 90 7.20 3.78 -1.77
CA PHE A 90 7.28 2.78 -0.71
C PHE A 90 8.72 2.45 -0.37
N ASN A 91 9.56 2.22 -1.37
CA ASN A 91 10.97 1.93 -1.14
C ASN A 91 11.74 3.12 -0.59
N ARG A 92 11.36 4.37 -0.90
CA ARG A 92 11.95 5.55 -0.25
C ARG A 92 11.70 5.51 1.26
N ARG A 93 10.45 5.25 1.67
CA ARG A 93 10.04 5.17 3.07
C ARG A 93 10.63 3.96 3.80
N LEU A 94 10.68 2.80 3.15
CA LEU A 94 11.34 1.61 3.73
C LEU A 94 12.83 1.89 3.99
N ARG A 95 13.54 2.51 3.04
CA ARG A 95 14.94 2.90 3.23
C ARG A 95 15.15 3.86 4.39
N SER A 96 14.30 4.89 4.53
CA SER A 96 14.41 5.84 5.65
C SER A 96 14.19 5.17 7.01
N LEU A 97 13.47 4.04 7.05
CA LEU A 97 13.24 3.24 8.26
C LEU A 97 14.27 2.11 8.43
N GLY A 98 15.30 2.02 7.59
CA GLY A 98 16.27 0.93 7.63
C GLY A 98 15.69 -0.45 7.26
N VAL A 99 14.50 -0.49 6.65
CA VAL A 99 13.83 -1.71 6.20
C VAL A 99 14.24 -2.01 4.75
N LYS A 100 14.48 -3.28 4.44
CA LYS A 100 14.82 -3.71 3.08
C LYS A 100 13.67 -3.41 2.10
N THR A 101 14.03 -2.94 0.92
CA THR A 101 13.09 -2.55 -0.15
C THR A 101 12.38 -3.75 -0.80
N GLY A 102 11.15 -3.53 -1.27
CA GLY A 102 10.36 -4.48 -2.04
C GLY A 102 10.43 -4.27 -3.56
N LYS A 103 9.83 -5.20 -4.30
CA LYS A 103 9.67 -5.14 -5.77
C LYS A 103 8.32 -5.75 -6.15
N TRP A 104 7.65 -5.16 -7.13
CA TRP A 104 6.49 -5.81 -7.76
C TRP A 104 6.94 -7.00 -8.60
N LEU A 105 6.17 -8.08 -8.57
CA LEU A 105 6.38 -9.24 -9.42
C LEU A 105 5.78 -8.99 -10.81
N LYS A 106 6.26 -9.70 -11.82
CA LYS A 106 5.63 -9.68 -13.16
C LYS A 106 4.24 -10.34 -13.14
N ALA A 107 4.10 -11.36 -12.31
CA ALA A 107 2.88 -12.11 -11.98
C ALA A 107 3.07 -12.77 -10.60
N GLY A 108 1.98 -13.03 -9.88
CA GLY A 108 1.98 -13.62 -8.54
C GLY A 108 1.55 -12.62 -7.46
N GLN A 109 1.79 -13.00 -6.21
CA GLN A 109 1.30 -12.30 -5.03
C GLN A 109 2.41 -11.56 -4.29
N VAL A 110 2.14 -10.32 -3.90
CA VAL A 110 3.09 -9.47 -3.16
C VAL A 110 2.43 -8.95 -1.88
N PRO A 111 2.88 -9.40 -0.70
CA PRO A 111 2.44 -8.83 0.57
C PRO A 111 2.94 -7.38 0.74
N VAL A 112 2.09 -6.54 1.31
CA VAL A 112 2.34 -5.13 1.55
C VAL A 112 1.91 -4.82 2.98
N GLU A 113 2.77 -4.13 3.73
CA GLU A 113 2.48 -3.67 5.09
C GLU A 113 1.19 -2.83 5.09
N ARG A 114 0.42 -2.95 6.18
CA ARG A 114 -0.91 -2.36 6.34
C ARG A 114 -0.99 -0.90 5.91
N SER A 115 -0.11 -0.03 6.42
CA SER A 115 -0.14 1.40 6.12
C SER A 115 0.12 1.70 4.64
N LEU A 116 1.11 1.04 4.04
CA LEU A 116 1.42 1.17 2.60
C LEU A 116 0.28 0.63 1.73
N GLY A 117 -0.34 -0.47 2.16
CA GLY A 117 -1.48 -1.09 1.47
C GLY A 117 -2.71 -0.18 1.43
N LYS A 118 -3.03 0.51 2.53
CA LYS A 118 -4.09 1.54 2.54
C LYS A 118 -3.85 2.64 1.52
N GLU A 119 -2.62 3.14 1.46
CA GLU A 119 -2.24 4.21 0.53
C GLU A 119 -2.31 3.73 -0.93
N LEU A 120 -1.93 2.48 -1.19
CA LEU A 120 -2.06 1.86 -2.51
C LEU A 120 -3.52 1.75 -2.95
N VAL A 121 -4.39 1.24 -2.08
CA VAL A 121 -5.83 1.10 -2.36
C VAL A 121 -6.47 2.46 -2.62
N LEU A 122 -6.09 3.50 -1.86
CA LEU A 122 -6.57 4.87 -2.09
C LEU A 122 -6.26 5.33 -3.52
N LEU A 123 -5.01 5.17 -3.97
CA LEU A 123 -4.62 5.56 -5.33
C LEU A 123 -5.35 4.71 -6.38
N ALA A 124 -5.49 3.41 -6.15
CA ALA A 124 -6.18 2.51 -7.06
C ALA A 124 -7.67 2.88 -7.21
N TRP A 125 -8.37 3.23 -6.14
CA TRP A 125 -9.74 3.76 -6.18
C TRP A 125 -9.85 5.06 -6.97
N ALA A 126 -8.82 5.89 -6.94
CA ALA A 126 -8.82 7.15 -7.69
C ALA A 126 -8.75 6.92 -9.20
N ILE A 127 -8.04 5.89 -9.65
CA ILE A 127 -7.73 5.70 -11.07
C ILE A 127 -8.63 4.68 -11.78
N GLU A 128 -9.32 3.79 -11.05
CA GLU A 128 -10.05 2.65 -11.62
C GLU A 128 -11.14 3.01 -12.63
N ASP A 129 -11.68 4.23 -12.51
CA ASP A 129 -12.76 4.80 -13.33
C ASP A 129 -12.40 6.20 -13.85
N CYS A 130 -11.11 6.54 -13.94
CA CYS A 130 -10.65 7.80 -14.51
C CYS A 130 -10.28 7.64 -15.99
N ASP A 131 -10.22 8.76 -16.71
CA ASP A 131 -9.56 8.79 -18.01
C ASP A 131 -8.05 8.54 -17.80
N PRO A 132 -7.43 7.59 -18.51
CA PRO A 132 -6.00 7.29 -18.38
C PRO A 132 -5.07 8.51 -18.46
N VAL A 133 -5.45 9.57 -19.18
CA VAL A 133 -4.64 10.81 -19.26
C VAL A 133 -4.49 11.51 -17.90
N LEU A 134 -5.40 11.26 -16.97
CA LEU A 134 -5.43 11.88 -15.63
C LEU A 134 -4.60 11.12 -14.58
N ILE A 135 -4.13 9.90 -14.89
CA ILE A 135 -3.40 9.05 -13.92
C ILE A 135 -2.13 9.75 -13.41
N SER A 136 -1.39 10.42 -14.30
CA SER A 136 -0.18 11.16 -13.91
C SER A 136 -0.48 12.29 -12.91
N THR A 137 -1.62 12.95 -13.04
CA THR A 137 -2.10 13.96 -12.08
C THR A 137 -2.53 13.30 -10.76
N ALA A 138 -3.24 12.17 -10.82
CA ALA A 138 -3.60 11.39 -9.64
C ALA A 138 -2.38 10.95 -8.81
N VAL A 139 -1.34 10.45 -9.47
CA VAL A 139 -0.09 10.07 -8.81
C VAL A 139 0.57 11.27 -8.15
N ARG A 140 0.70 12.40 -8.86
CA ARG A 140 1.29 13.63 -8.29
C ARG A 140 0.52 14.11 -7.07
N ASN A 141 -0.80 14.19 -7.16
CA ASN A 141 -1.63 14.63 -6.05
C ASN A 141 -1.56 13.66 -4.86
N TRP A 142 -1.56 12.36 -5.12
CA TRP A 142 -1.37 11.35 -4.09
C TRP A 142 -0.01 11.48 -3.39
N LEU A 143 1.08 11.67 -4.17
CA LEU A 143 2.42 11.96 -3.64
C LEU A 143 2.45 13.26 -2.82
N GLY A 144 1.60 14.22 -3.17
CA GLY A 144 1.41 15.48 -2.47
C GLY A 144 0.62 15.38 -1.18
N LEU A 145 -0.05 14.28 -0.89
CA LEU A 145 -0.67 14.08 0.41
C LEU A 145 0.37 13.57 1.43
N ALA A 146 0.31 14.07 2.66
CA ALA A 146 0.99 13.43 3.78
C ALA A 146 0.38 12.02 4.02
N PRO A 147 1.15 11.04 4.51
CA PRO A 147 0.61 9.70 4.78
C PRO A 147 -0.61 9.68 5.68
N GLU A 148 -0.70 10.57 6.66
CA GLU A 148 -1.84 10.71 7.56
C GLU A 148 -3.10 11.17 6.80
N GLU A 149 -2.96 12.11 5.85
CA GLU A 149 -4.05 12.54 4.96
C GLU A 149 -4.52 11.37 4.09
N ARG A 150 -3.57 10.56 3.56
CA ARG A 150 -3.91 9.36 2.78
C ARG A 150 -4.64 8.32 3.63
N TRP A 151 -4.20 8.06 4.86
CA TRP A 151 -4.85 7.10 5.75
C TRP A 151 -6.22 7.57 6.20
N TRP A 152 -6.39 8.87 6.42
CA TRP A 152 -7.68 9.46 6.71
C TRP A 152 -8.65 9.28 5.54
N LEU A 153 -8.23 9.65 4.31
CA LEU A 153 -9.04 9.45 3.10
C LEU A 153 -9.38 7.98 2.86
N TYR A 154 -8.41 7.07 3.05
CA TYR A 154 -8.65 5.63 3.00
C TYR A 154 -9.73 5.23 4.00
N THR A 155 -9.62 5.65 5.26
CA THR A 155 -10.52 5.23 6.35
C THR A 155 -11.94 5.69 6.07
N MET A 156 -12.13 6.95 5.67
CA MET A 156 -13.44 7.49 5.29
C MET A 156 -14.03 6.74 4.09
N THR A 157 -13.20 6.47 3.08
CA THR A 157 -13.66 5.78 1.87
C THR A 157 -13.98 4.31 2.12
N ASN A 158 -13.16 3.62 2.91
CA ASN A 158 -13.31 2.20 3.23
C ASN A 158 -14.56 1.96 4.09
N ALA A 159 -14.82 2.84 5.07
CA ALA A 159 -15.98 2.75 5.96
C ALA A 159 -17.32 2.87 5.20
N SER A 160 -17.38 3.65 4.11
CA SER A 160 -18.61 3.83 3.33
C SER A 160 -18.69 2.96 2.06
N THR A 161 -17.59 2.84 1.32
CA THR A 161 -17.56 2.31 -0.06
C THR A 161 -16.36 1.40 -0.32
N GLY A 162 -15.82 0.75 0.72
CA GLY A 162 -14.58 -0.03 0.64
C GLY A 162 -14.66 -1.35 -0.13
N HIS A 163 -15.86 -1.89 -0.38
CA HIS A 163 -16.04 -3.16 -1.08
C HIS A 163 -15.71 -3.02 -2.58
N ALA A 164 -14.92 -3.94 -3.15
CA ALA A 164 -14.44 -3.84 -4.53
C ALA A 164 -15.52 -3.60 -5.58
N VAL A 165 -16.55 -4.46 -5.62
CA VAL A 165 -17.66 -4.36 -6.59
C VAL A 165 -18.71 -3.35 -6.13
N ASN A 166 -19.25 -3.54 -4.92
CA ASN A 166 -20.39 -2.76 -4.44
C ASN A 166 -20.08 -1.30 -4.12
N GLY A 167 -18.81 -0.91 -3.96
CA GLY A 167 -18.42 0.47 -3.68
C GLY A 167 -17.99 1.28 -4.90
N ARG A 168 -17.76 0.62 -6.05
CA ARG A 168 -17.15 1.25 -7.24
C ARG A 168 -18.02 2.39 -7.79
N GLY A 169 -17.37 3.49 -8.20
CA GLY A 169 -18.01 4.60 -8.92
C GLY A 169 -19.01 5.47 -8.13
N LYS A 170 -19.13 5.31 -6.81
CA LYS A 170 -20.09 6.09 -5.99
C LYS A 170 -19.51 6.57 -4.66
N GLY A 171 -20.21 7.51 -4.03
CA GLY A 171 -19.86 8.04 -2.71
C GLY A 171 -18.42 8.57 -2.63
N TRP A 172 -17.72 8.17 -1.57
CA TRP A 172 -16.34 8.60 -1.31
C TRP A 172 -15.35 8.16 -2.39
N ARG A 173 -15.52 7.01 -3.06
CA ARG A 173 -14.64 6.62 -4.19
C ARG A 173 -14.74 7.58 -5.36
N LYS A 174 -15.96 8.06 -5.67
CA LYS A 174 -16.15 9.10 -6.69
C LYS A 174 -15.51 10.43 -6.26
N ALA A 175 -15.61 10.79 -4.98
CA ALA A 175 -14.95 11.97 -4.44
C ALA A 175 -13.42 11.88 -4.48
N VAL A 176 -12.84 10.73 -4.10
CA VAL A 176 -11.39 10.47 -4.14
C VAL A 176 -10.86 10.57 -5.56
N ARG A 177 -11.57 10.01 -6.56
CA ARG A 177 -11.22 10.19 -7.97
C ARG A 177 -11.06 11.67 -8.29
N PHE A 178 -12.11 12.47 -8.11
CA PHE A 178 -12.07 13.90 -8.44
C PHE A 178 -11.00 14.66 -7.65
N ALA A 179 -10.89 14.38 -6.35
CA ALA A 179 -9.91 15.02 -5.48
C ALA A 179 -8.47 14.81 -6.00
N LEU A 180 -8.16 13.62 -6.51
CA LEU A 180 -6.83 13.27 -7.00
C LEU A 180 -6.65 13.54 -8.50
N THR A 181 -7.69 13.51 -9.34
CA THR A 181 -7.52 13.66 -10.79
C THR A 181 -7.69 15.09 -11.30
N GLU A 182 -8.43 15.96 -10.61
CA GLU A 182 -8.85 17.26 -11.16
C GLU A 182 -8.19 18.49 -10.50
N ASN A 183 -7.37 18.29 -9.45
CA ASN A 183 -6.74 19.40 -8.71
C ASN A 183 -5.23 19.44 -8.96
N PRO A 184 -4.70 20.18 -9.95
CA PRO A 184 -3.26 20.17 -10.21
C PRO A 184 -2.46 20.74 -9.02
N ILE A 185 -1.51 19.95 -8.50
CA ILE A 185 -0.52 20.41 -7.52
C ILE A 185 0.77 20.87 -8.20
N SER A 186 1.41 21.91 -7.65
CA SER A 186 2.72 22.38 -8.13
C SER A 186 3.87 21.54 -7.57
N ASP A 187 4.98 21.45 -8.32
CA ASP A 187 6.19 20.72 -7.88
C ASP A 187 6.81 21.30 -6.61
N THR A 188 6.67 22.61 -6.40
CA THR A 188 7.13 23.28 -5.18
C THR A 188 6.32 22.86 -3.95
N ALA A 189 5.01 22.71 -4.09
CA ALA A 189 4.14 22.20 -3.02
C ALA A 189 4.45 20.73 -2.71
N LEU A 190 4.68 19.91 -3.74
CA LEU A 190 5.09 18.51 -3.57
C LEU A 190 6.37 18.36 -2.76
N LYS A 191 7.41 19.14 -3.12
CA LYS A 191 8.70 19.10 -2.42
C LYS A 191 8.56 19.51 -0.95
N ARG A 192 7.83 20.61 -0.67
CA ARG A 192 7.62 21.10 0.69
C ARG A 192 6.95 20.05 1.58
N ARG A 193 5.83 19.47 1.12
CA ARG A 193 5.10 18.47 1.90
C ARG A 193 5.91 17.20 2.16
N ARG A 194 6.72 16.78 1.18
CA ARG A 194 7.66 15.66 1.36
C ARG A 194 8.71 15.94 2.43
N ASP A 195 9.27 17.15 2.43
CA ASP A 195 10.28 17.54 3.41
C ASP A 195 9.66 17.64 4.82
N GLU A 196 8.45 18.18 4.94
CA GLU A 196 7.66 18.20 6.19
C GLU A 196 7.42 16.79 6.75
N PHE A 197 7.05 15.83 5.91
CA PHE A 197 6.89 14.44 6.33
C PHE A 197 8.21 13.83 6.84
N ASN A 198 9.31 14.01 6.11
CA ASN A 198 10.60 13.47 6.55
C ASN A 198 11.01 14.06 7.92
N LEU A 199 10.71 15.33 8.15
CA LEU A 199 10.93 16.01 9.42
C LEU A 199 10.04 15.45 10.54
N SER A 200 8.76 15.17 10.28
CA SER A 200 7.84 14.63 11.29
C SER A 200 8.11 13.16 11.62
N PHE A 201 8.46 12.35 10.62
CA PHE A 201 8.65 10.91 10.77
C PHE A 201 10.05 10.52 11.27
N LEU A 202 11.08 11.32 10.95
CA LEU A 202 12.45 11.04 11.34
C LEU A 202 12.97 12.03 12.39
N GLY A 203 12.30 13.15 12.66
CA GLY A 203 12.84 14.21 13.50
C GLY A 203 14.00 14.96 12.85
N ARG A 204 14.29 16.17 13.35
CA ARG A 204 15.38 17.04 12.85
C ARG A 204 16.77 16.37 12.85
N ASN A 205 16.94 15.31 13.65
CA ASN A 205 18.20 14.57 13.84
C ASN A 205 18.09 13.06 13.54
N GLY A 206 17.02 12.56 12.90
CA GLY A 206 16.85 11.12 12.67
C GLY A 206 16.29 10.32 13.86
N SER A 207 15.83 10.99 14.91
CA SER A 207 15.09 10.38 16.02
C SER A 207 13.74 11.06 16.25
N TYR A 208 12.65 10.41 15.83
CA TYR A 208 11.44 10.30 16.65
C TYR A 208 10.85 8.90 16.52
N SER A 209 10.91 8.18 17.65
CA SER A 209 10.20 6.93 17.89
C SER A 209 8.73 7.26 18.17
N LEU A 210 7.83 6.97 17.22
CA LEU A 210 6.37 6.93 17.49
C LEU A 210 5.94 5.59 18.10
N PHE A 211 6.88 4.67 18.35
CA PHE A 211 6.66 3.38 18.99
C PHE A 211 7.62 3.19 20.16
N ASP A 212 7.62 4.14 21.10
CA ASP A 212 8.09 3.84 22.46
C ASP A 212 6.85 3.69 23.34
N SER A 213 6.13 2.59 23.16
CA SER A 213 5.15 2.12 24.13
C SER A 213 5.87 1.33 25.20
N THR A 214 6.65 2.02 26.04
CA THR A 214 6.92 1.57 27.40
C THR A 214 5.90 2.25 28.30
N GLY A 215 4.83 1.53 28.59
CA GLY A 215 3.85 1.76 29.64
C GLY A 215 3.35 0.41 30.10
#